data_AF-A0A954D1J9-F1
#
_entry.id   AF-A0A954D1J9-F1
#
_cell.length_a   1.000
_cell.length_b   1.000
_cell.length_c   1.000
_cell.angle_alpha   90.00
_cell.angle_beta   90.00
_cell.angle_gamma   90.00
#
_symmetry.space_group_name_H-M   'P 1'
#
loop_
_entity.id
_entity.type
_entity.pdbx_description
1 polymer ?
#
loop_
_entity_poly.entity_id
_entity_poly.type
_entity_poly.pdbx_seq_one_letter_code
_entity_poly.pdbx_strand_id
1 'polypeptide(L)'
;MRKTALALVLLSCTTFAGCLAGPKQLERSVSDWDNKTYVQSPWLNNFMHVFLIFTAMELVAKVGDTLIINPFVFWTDDAWGCHGTGFVHNTPELKDGAMHSLLMDDSALMRIHK
;
A
#
# COMPACT_ATOMS: atom_id res chain seq x y z
N MET A 1 -34.19 -20.88 -5.96
CA MET A 1 -33.08 -21.15 -5.03
C MET A 1 -31.69 -21.15 -5.69
N ARG A 2 -31.44 -21.90 -6.78
CA ARG A 2 -30.11 -21.93 -7.41
C ARG A 2 -29.68 -20.58 -8.02
N LYS A 3 -30.60 -19.85 -8.65
CA LYS A 3 -30.35 -18.53 -9.24
C LYS A 3 -30.13 -17.43 -8.19
N THR A 4 -30.88 -17.48 -7.08
CA THR A 4 -30.75 -16.53 -5.97
C THR A 4 -29.44 -16.72 -5.21
N ALA A 5 -29.00 -17.96 -4.99
CA ALA A 5 -27.70 -18.25 -4.40
C ALA A 5 -26.54 -17.76 -5.28
N LEU A 6 -26.62 -17.95 -6.60
CA LEU A 6 -25.59 -17.48 -7.54
C LEU A 6 -25.47 -15.95 -7.54
N ALA A 7 -26.60 -15.24 -7.51
CA ALA A 7 -26.62 -13.79 -7.44
C ALA A 7 -25.98 -13.26 -6.14
N LEU A 8 -26.26 -13.91 -5.00
CA LEU A 8 -25.67 -13.58 -3.71
C LEU A 8 -24.14 -13.80 -3.69
N VAL A 9 -23.67 -14.90 -4.30
CA VAL A 9 -22.22 -15.16 -4.41
C VAL A 9 -21.55 -14.09 -5.26
N LEU A 10 -22.10 -13.77 -6.45
CA LEU A 10 -21.54 -12.72 -7.32
C LEU A 10 -21.52 -11.35 -6.65
N LEU A 11 -22.59 -11.00 -5.92
CA LEU A 11 -22.65 -9.76 -5.17
C LEU A 11 -21.59 -9.73 -4.06
N SER A 12 -21.42 -10.84 -3.33
CA SER A 12 -20.37 -10.93 -2.30
C SER A 12 -18.96 -10.79 -2.89
N CYS A 13 -18.66 -11.48 -3.99
CA CYS A 13 -17.36 -11.41 -4.67
C CYS A 13 -17.04 -9.99 -5.16
N THR A 14 -18.03 -9.27 -5.69
CA THR A 14 -17.83 -7.89 -6.17
C THR A 14 -17.65 -6.91 -5.01
N THR A 15 -18.37 -7.07 -3.89
CA THR A 15 -18.13 -6.27 -2.69
C THR A 15 -16.77 -6.52 -2.06
N PHE A 16 -16.29 -7.77 -2.05
CA PHE A 16 -14.97 -8.11 -1.53
C PHE A 16 -13.83 -7.61 -2.42
N ALA A 17 -14.04 -7.48 -3.74
CA ALA A 17 -13.03 -6.93 -4.64
C ALA A 17 -12.70 -5.46 -4.31
N GLY A 18 -13.69 -4.67 -3.90
CA GLY A 18 -13.50 -3.28 -3.47
C GLY A 18 -12.68 -3.13 -2.17
N CYS A 19 -12.57 -4.19 -1.37
CA CYS A 19 -11.72 -4.18 -0.18
C CYS A 19 -10.22 -4.23 -0.53
N LEU A 20 -9.88 -4.87 -1.64
CA LEU A 20 -8.50 -5.05 -2.09
C LEU A 20 -8.05 -3.98 -3.08
N ALA A 21 -9.01 -3.28 -3.71
CA ALA A 21 -8.77 -2.18 -4.63
C ALA A 21 -8.90 -0.84 -3.90
N GLY A 22 -7.83 -0.06 -3.84
CA GLY A 22 -7.85 1.26 -3.20
C GLY A 22 -6.45 1.84 -2.99
N PRO A 23 -6.38 3.04 -2.39
CA PRO A 23 -5.13 3.77 -2.21
C PRO A 23 -4.22 3.17 -1.13
N LYS A 24 -4.68 2.21 -0.31
CA LYS A 24 -3.88 1.57 0.76
C LYS A 24 -3.15 2.58 1.63
N GLN A 25 -3.88 3.58 2.11
CA GLN A 25 -3.31 4.78 2.72
C GLN A 25 -2.48 4.44 3.96
N LEU A 26 -2.94 3.51 4.80
CA LEU A 26 -2.22 3.13 6.03
C LEU A 26 -0.97 2.32 5.71
N GLU A 27 -1.09 1.31 4.86
CA GLU A 27 0.03 0.42 4.47
C GLU A 27 1.14 1.25 3.82
N ARG A 28 0.79 2.14 2.90
CA ARG A 28 1.76 3.03 2.25
C ARG A 28 2.36 4.05 3.21
N SER A 29 1.60 4.54 4.19
CA SER A 29 2.15 5.43 5.23
C SER A 29 3.18 4.71 6.13
N VAL A 30 2.93 3.45 6.48
CA VAL A 30 3.90 2.64 7.23
C VAL A 30 5.13 2.37 6.39
N SER A 31 4.96 2.04 5.10
CA SER A 31 6.07 1.84 4.16
C SER A 31 6.91 3.11 3.97
N ASP A 32 6.29 4.28 3.89
CA ASP A 32 6.99 5.56 3.81
C ASP A 32 7.78 5.86 5.09
N TRP A 33 7.25 5.48 6.26
CA TRP A 33 7.96 5.60 7.53
C TRP A 33 9.14 4.65 7.62
N ASP A 34 8.97 3.40 7.18
CA ASP A 34 10.04 2.42 7.07
C ASP A 34 11.19 2.94 6.18
N ASN A 35 10.86 3.37 4.96
CA ASN A 35 11.82 3.95 4.02
C ASN A 35 12.53 5.19 4.59
N LYS A 36 11.77 6.13 5.19
CA LYS A 36 12.36 7.31 5.86
C LYS A 36 13.33 6.90 6.96
N THR A 37 12.97 5.91 7.77
CA THR A 37 13.82 5.42 8.86
C THR A 37 15.09 4.78 8.31
N TYR A 38 15.00 4.01 7.22
CA TYR A 38 16.14 3.42 6.53
C TYR A 38 17.12 4.48 6.02
N VAL A 39 16.62 5.51 5.32
CA VAL A 39 17.44 6.61 4.78
C VAL A 39 18.10 7.42 5.91
N GLN A 40 17.41 7.61 7.04
CA GLN A 40 17.95 8.38 8.16
C GLN A 40 18.95 7.60 9.01
N SER A 41 18.67 6.33 9.31
CA SER A 41 19.48 5.43 10.13
C SER A 41 19.20 3.96 9.80
N PRO A 42 20.03 3.33 8.93
CA PRO A 42 19.88 1.92 8.57
C PRO A 42 19.91 0.98 9.78
N TRP A 43 20.70 1.30 10.81
CA TRP A 43 20.79 0.50 12.04
C TRP A 43 19.50 0.54 12.87
N LEU A 44 18.88 1.72 12.98
CA LEU A 44 17.59 1.85 13.68
C LEU A 44 16.51 1.11 12.90
N ASN A 45 16.49 1.26 11.57
CA ASN A 45 15.55 0.56 10.71
C ASN A 45 15.66 -0.97 10.88
N ASN A 46 16.89 -1.50 10.82
CA ASN A 46 17.14 -2.93 11.04
C ASN A 46 16.69 -3.39 12.43
N PHE A 47 16.93 -2.61 13.48
CA PHE A 47 16.43 -2.90 14.83
C PHE A 47 14.91 -3.03 14.85
N MET A 48 14.18 -2.11 14.21
CA MET A 48 12.71 -2.15 14.18
C MET A 48 12.17 -3.38 13.45
N HIS A 49 12.85 -3.86 12.41
CA HIS A 49 12.51 -5.11 11.71
C HIS A 49 12.83 -6.35 12.55
N VAL A 50 13.96 -6.38 13.27
CA VAL A 50 14.31 -7.49 14.18
C VAL A 50 13.28 -7.68 15.29
N PHE A 51 12.77 -6.58 15.84
CA PHE A 51 11.71 -6.61 16.85
C PHE A 51 10.30 -6.65 16.25
N LEU A 52 10.18 -6.88 14.93
CA LEU A 52 8.92 -7.02 14.20
C LEU A 52 7.97 -5.82 14.35
N ILE A 53 8.48 -4.64 14.67
CA ILE A 53 7.67 -3.44 14.88
C ILE A 53 7.01 -3.03 13.56
N PHE A 54 7.79 -2.91 12.48
CA PHE A 54 7.23 -2.59 11.16
C PHE A 54 6.30 -3.70 10.66
N THR A 55 6.64 -4.97 10.86
CA THR A 55 5.78 -6.11 10.48
C THR A 55 4.42 -6.05 11.19
N ALA A 56 4.40 -5.76 12.49
CA ALA A 56 3.16 -5.62 13.25
C ALA A 56 2.33 -4.41 12.77
N MET A 57 2.99 -3.27 12.54
CA MET A 57 2.34 -2.05 12.05
C MET A 57 1.76 -2.23 10.64
N GLU A 58 2.50 -2.87 9.73
CA GLU A 58 2.02 -3.21 8.39
C GLU A 58 0.81 -4.13 8.43
N LEU A 59 0.79 -5.12 9.33
CA LEU A 59 -0.35 -6.02 9.46
C LEU A 59 -1.61 -5.25 9.90
N VAL A 60 -1.49 -4.42 10.94
CA VAL A 60 -2.59 -3.58 11.43
C VAL A 60 -3.05 -2.60 10.34
N ALA A 61 -2.11 -1.99 9.63
CA ALA A 61 -2.38 -1.07 8.52
C ALA A 61 -3.12 -1.77 7.37
N LYS A 62 -2.66 -2.97 6.95
CA LYS A 62 -3.33 -3.79 5.92
C LYS A 62 -4.76 -4.14 6.31
N VAL A 63 -5.00 -4.49 7.57
CA VAL A 63 -6.36 -4.76 8.07
C VAL A 63 -7.22 -3.50 8.03
N GLY A 64 -6.71 -2.36 8.48
CA GLY A 64 -7.42 -1.08 8.42
C GLY A 64 -7.75 -0.64 7.00
N ASP A 65 -6.79 -0.76 6.07
CA ASP A 65 -6.99 -0.45 4.66
C ASP A 65 -8.03 -1.38 4.03
N THR A 66 -7.93 -2.68 4.28
CA THR A 66 -8.81 -3.69 3.67
C THR A 66 -10.25 -3.57 4.18
N LEU A 67 -10.46 -3.30 5.47
CA LEU A 67 -11.78 -3.30 6.08
C LEU A 67 -12.49 -1.95 6.03
N ILE A 68 -11.73 -0.85 5.94
CA ILE A 68 -12.27 0.50 6.11
C ILE A 68 -11.92 1.38 4.92
N ILE A 69 -10.64 1.66 4.70
CA ILE A 69 -10.23 2.72 3.77
C ILE A 69 -10.50 2.35 2.31
N ASN A 70 -10.03 1.19 1.85
CA ASN A 70 -10.21 0.77 0.47
C ASN A 70 -11.69 0.60 0.11
N PRO A 71 -12.53 -0.11 0.89
CA PRO A 71 -13.95 -0.19 0.58
C PRO A 71 -14.61 1.17 0.53
N PHE A 72 -14.28 2.06 1.47
CA PHE A 72 -14.86 3.40 1.52
C PHE A 72 -14.49 4.17 0.25
N VAL A 73 -13.20 4.40 -0.01
CA VAL A 73 -12.73 5.18 -1.17
C VAL A 73 -13.18 4.55 -2.49
N PHE A 74 -13.14 3.22 -2.59
CA PHE A 74 -13.57 2.53 -3.80
C PHE A 74 -15.05 2.75 -4.08
N TRP A 75 -15.92 2.53 -3.08
CA TRP A 75 -17.38 2.62 -3.26
C TRP A 75 -17.92 4.05 -3.17
N THR A 76 -17.17 5.04 -2.69
CA THR A 76 -17.61 6.44 -2.67
C THR A 76 -17.12 7.21 -3.88
N ASP A 77 -15.86 7.01 -4.28
CA ASP A 77 -15.20 7.87 -5.27
C ASP A 77 -14.83 7.09 -6.53
N ASP A 78 -14.04 6.02 -6.40
CA ASP A 78 -13.41 5.40 -7.58
C ASP A 78 -14.44 4.68 -8.48
N ALA A 79 -15.37 3.94 -7.89
CA ALA A 79 -16.36 3.14 -8.63
C ALA A 79 -17.35 4.00 -9.42
N TRP A 80 -17.65 5.21 -8.94
CA TRP A 80 -18.62 6.12 -9.57
C TRP A 80 -17.94 7.19 -10.42
N GLY A 81 -16.71 7.56 -10.08
CA GLY A 81 -15.91 8.50 -10.84
C GLY A 81 -15.23 7.90 -12.06
N CYS A 82 -15.02 6.57 -12.13
CA CYS A 82 -14.21 5.92 -13.17
C CYS A 82 -12.74 6.40 -13.21
N HIS A 83 -12.21 6.85 -12.08
CA HIS A 83 -10.79 7.18 -11.90
C HIS A 83 -10.33 6.59 -10.56
N GLY A 84 -9.09 6.10 -10.51
CA GLY A 84 -8.52 5.56 -9.27
C GLY A 84 -7.89 6.63 -8.40
N THR A 85 -8.16 6.60 -7.10
CA THR A 85 -7.51 7.48 -6.12
C THR A 85 -6.05 7.07 -5.91
N GLY A 86 -5.13 7.97 -6.23
CA GLY A 86 -3.69 7.78 -6.01
C GLY A 86 -3.27 8.09 -4.57
N PHE A 87 -2.22 7.42 -4.09
CA PHE A 87 -1.53 7.81 -2.86
C PHE A 87 -0.27 8.61 -3.21
N VAL A 88 -0.06 9.72 -2.52
CA VAL A 88 1.13 10.55 -2.68
C VAL A 88 2.17 10.12 -1.64
N HIS A 89 3.26 9.52 -2.10
CA HIS A 89 4.34 9.05 -1.23
C HIS A 89 5.15 10.21 -0.64
N ASN A 90 5.52 10.05 0.63
CA ASN A 90 6.49 10.91 1.28
C ASN A 90 7.89 10.62 0.73
N THR A 91 8.56 11.65 0.20
CA THR A 91 9.91 11.55 -0.38
C THR A 91 10.93 12.04 0.65
N PRO A 92 11.63 11.13 1.37
CA PRO A 92 12.65 11.55 2.32
C PRO A 92 13.84 12.18 1.61
N GLU A 93 14.54 13.09 2.30
CA GLU A 93 15.80 13.65 1.82
C GLU A 93 16.86 12.54 1.69
N LEU A 94 17.34 12.32 0.47
CA LEU A 94 18.29 11.28 0.13
C LEU A 94 19.71 11.72 0.49
N LYS A 95 20.48 10.87 1.16
CA LYS A 95 21.87 11.18 1.55
C LYS A 95 22.92 10.63 0.59
N ASP A 96 22.75 9.37 0.14
CA ASP A 96 23.79 8.62 -0.59
C ASP A 96 23.36 8.18 -2.01
N GLY A 97 22.21 8.68 -2.49
CA GLY A 97 21.56 8.31 -3.74
C GLY A 97 20.22 7.59 -3.54
N ALA A 98 19.61 7.14 -4.64
CA ALA A 98 18.36 6.38 -4.62
C ALA A 98 18.38 5.22 -5.64
N MET A 99 17.60 4.20 -5.36
CA MET A 99 17.22 3.19 -6.35
C MET A 99 15.87 3.58 -6.95
N HIS A 100 15.78 3.59 -8.28
CA HIS A 100 14.51 3.83 -8.97
C HIS A 100 13.63 2.58 -8.94
N SER A 101 12.31 2.77 -8.97
CA SER A 101 11.37 1.68 -9.18
C SER A 101 11.67 0.98 -10.50
N LEU A 102 11.61 -0.36 -10.51
CA LEU A 102 11.82 -1.17 -11.73
C LEU A 102 10.79 -0.90 -12.85
N LEU A 103 9.74 -0.14 -12.54
CA LEU A 103 8.74 0.31 -13.50
C LEU A 103 9.08 1.67 -14.14
N MET A 104 10.19 2.30 -13.74
CA MET A 104 10.69 3.53 -14.36
C MET A 104 11.61 3.19 -15.53
N ASP A 105 11.51 3.96 -16.62
CA ASP A 105 12.20 3.69 -17.89
C ASP A 105 13.73 3.62 -17.78
N ASP A 106 14.33 4.31 -16.81
CA ASP A 106 15.79 4.38 -16.60
C ASP A 106 16.32 3.47 -15.48
N SER A 107 15.43 2.68 -14.86
CA SER A 107 15.76 1.83 -13.72
C SER A 107 16.55 0.59 -14.11
N ALA A 108 17.36 0.10 -13.17
CA ALA A 108 18.05 -1.18 -13.29
C ALA A 108 18.18 -1.85 -11.93
N LEU A 109 18.20 -3.18 -11.92
CA LEU A 109 18.30 -3.97 -10.70
C LEU A 109 19.57 -3.60 -9.91
N MET A 110 19.39 -3.27 -8.63
CA MET A 110 20.46 -2.87 -7.68
C MET A 110 21.27 -1.61 -8.09
N ARG A 111 20.82 -0.84 -9.08
CA ARG A 111 21.50 0.39 -9.50
C ARG A 111 21.15 1.54 -8.55
N ILE A 112 22.19 2.19 -8.01
CA ILE A 112 22.07 3.40 -7.19
C ILE A 112 22.37 4.61 -8.08
N HIS A 113 21.41 5.51 -8.19
CA HIS A 113 21.51 6.80 -8.87
C HIS A 113 21.96 7.84 -7.85
N LYS A 114 23.03 8.57 -8.16
CA LYS A 114 23.61 9.62 -7.31
C LYS A 114 23.32 11.00 -7.87
#